data_AF-A0ABD3NAI3-F1
#
_entry.id   AF-A0ABD3NAI3-F1
#
_cell.length_a   1.000
_cell.length_b   1.000
_cell.length_c   1.000
_cell.angle_alpha   90.00
_cell.angle_beta   90.00
_cell.angle_gamma   90.00
#
_symmetry.space_group_name_H-M   'P 1'
#
loop_
_entity.id
_entity.type
_entity.pdbx_description
1 polymer ?
#
loop_
_entity_poly.entity_id
_entity_poly.type
_entity_poly.pdbx_seq_one_letter_code
_entity_poly.pdbx_strand_id
1 'polypeptide(L)'
;MNGEWRYGIYWPLYFGQRFMRSITERPALMNVRGEVVWRANYDSGHDVDFVWDRHTENPSSESFHHSLHDTSQKSREDEELQYDKFCSFLIRSDPNSLVSMFQRKNYDIEAIVRHIFFKRLSEYKPCSRLMKFNGNPYNSYRCFYGAKFHITMENSQLSGCISEKVFNGALGGGIPIYFGAPDIGSYINEKSFVHFNINRTVIKDMQYYYPRVKKPRPFMFIRSSLEMDMYPTEQELLDWADGFLRKELEPCVQRVIKLDKNESDFREVLREPLITNPEVVNGMSPLLGIKLVYDVLKKWSHLM
;
A
#
# COMPACT_ATOMS: atom_id res chain seq x y z
N MET A 1 -24.37 11.77 -8.26
CA MET A 1 -23.20 12.09 -9.11
C MET A 1 -23.41 11.32 -10.41
N ASN A 2 -23.32 11.98 -11.57
CA ASN A 2 -23.39 11.29 -12.86
C ASN A 2 -21.97 10.80 -13.19
N GLY A 3 -21.78 9.50 -13.25
CA GLY A 3 -20.50 8.84 -13.52
C GLY A 3 -20.74 7.37 -13.83
N GLU A 4 -19.80 6.73 -14.52
CA GLU A 4 -19.88 5.32 -14.88
C GLU A 4 -18.76 4.51 -14.24
N TRP A 5 -19.08 3.29 -13.82
CA TRP A 5 -18.11 2.32 -13.36
C TRP A 5 -17.66 1.48 -14.54
N ARG A 6 -16.35 1.45 -14.82
CA ARG A 6 -15.76 0.55 -15.81
C ARG A 6 -14.53 -0.13 -15.22
N TYR A 7 -14.51 -1.46 -15.23
CA TYR A 7 -13.39 -2.27 -14.76
C TYR A 7 -12.95 -1.98 -13.31
N GLY A 8 -13.90 -1.70 -12.42
CA GLY A 8 -13.60 -1.38 -11.01
C GLY A 8 -13.12 0.05 -10.75
N ILE A 9 -13.09 0.91 -11.78
CA ILE A 9 -12.68 2.32 -11.70
C ILE A 9 -13.90 3.21 -11.96
N TYR A 10 -14.12 4.22 -11.09
CA TYR A 10 -15.23 5.16 -11.20
C TYR A 10 -14.84 6.43 -11.97
N TRP A 11 -15.54 6.72 -13.06
CA TRP A 11 -15.29 7.85 -13.97
C TRP A 11 -16.41 8.90 -13.86
N PRO A 12 -16.17 10.08 -13.28
CA PRO A 12 -17.18 11.13 -13.19
C PRO A 12 -17.39 11.85 -14.54
N LEU A 13 -18.65 12.08 -14.93
CA LEU A 13 -19.03 12.66 -16.24
C LEU A 13 -18.89 14.20 -16.34
N TYR A 14 -18.55 14.90 -15.26
CA TYR A 14 -18.39 16.37 -15.26
C TYR A 14 -17.17 16.82 -14.43
N PHE A 15 -16.18 17.41 -15.10
CA PHE A 15 -15.07 18.13 -14.46
C PHE A 15 -15.50 19.56 -14.12
N GLY A 16 -16.21 19.74 -12.99
CA GLY A 16 -16.37 21.03 -12.36
C GLY A 16 -15.15 21.38 -11.49
N GLN A 17 -14.64 22.60 -11.62
CA GLN A 17 -13.48 23.13 -10.88
C GLN A 17 -13.62 22.90 -9.36
N ARG A 18 -12.86 21.94 -8.82
CA ARG A 18 -12.50 21.90 -7.40
C ARG A 18 -11.00 21.62 -7.29
N PHE A 19 -10.36 22.48 -6.52
CA PHE A 19 -8.93 22.78 -6.42
C PHE A 19 -7.98 21.57 -6.56
N MET A 20 -7.12 21.64 -7.58
CA MET A 20 -5.84 20.94 -7.64
C MET A 20 -4.84 21.70 -6.76
N ARG A 21 -4.14 21.04 -5.85
CA ARG A 21 -2.94 21.60 -5.21
C ARG A 21 -1.72 21.06 -5.95
N SER A 22 -0.98 21.94 -6.63
CA SER A 22 0.34 21.59 -7.15
C SER A 22 1.33 21.49 -5.98
N ILE A 23 2.30 20.59 -6.10
CA ILE A 23 3.48 20.57 -5.23
C ILE A 23 4.65 20.95 -6.14
N THR A 24 4.81 22.25 -6.42
CA THR A 24 5.81 22.72 -7.39
C THR A 24 7.21 22.96 -6.81
N GLU A 25 7.40 23.00 -5.49
CA GLU A 25 8.71 23.44 -4.96
C GLU A 25 9.07 22.79 -3.62
N ARG A 26 9.59 21.55 -3.58
CA ARG A 26 10.33 21.01 -2.41
C ARG A 26 11.43 20.00 -2.77
N PRO A 27 12.54 19.93 -2.00
CA PRO A 27 13.82 19.33 -2.42
C PRO A 27 13.89 17.80 -2.38
N ALA A 28 12.78 17.09 -2.24
CA ALA A 28 12.77 15.64 -2.00
C ALA A 28 12.77 14.78 -3.28
N LEU A 29 12.76 15.41 -4.45
CA LEU A 29 12.88 14.77 -5.76
C LEU A 29 14.03 15.43 -6.50
N MET A 30 15.27 15.26 -6.03
CA MET A 30 16.41 15.67 -6.85
C MET A 30 16.37 14.83 -8.15
N ASN A 31 16.27 15.54 -9.27
CA ASN A 31 16.27 15.05 -10.67
C ASN A 31 15.00 14.44 -11.28
N VAL A 32 13.83 14.52 -10.63
CA VAL A 32 12.56 14.25 -11.35
C VAL A 32 12.03 15.57 -11.93
N ARG A 33 12.23 15.79 -13.24
CA ARG A 33 11.42 16.76 -13.99
C ARG A 33 10.05 16.13 -14.28
N GLY A 34 9.00 16.67 -13.67
CA GLY A 34 7.59 16.26 -13.84
C GLY A 34 6.74 16.61 -12.62
N GLU A 35 5.51 17.07 -12.82
CA GLU A 35 4.55 17.33 -11.74
C GLU A 35 3.96 16.00 -11.24
N VAL A 36 4.00 15.73 -9.93
CA VAL A 36 3.26 14.61 -9.32
C VAL A 36 2.02 15.18 -8.63
N VAL A 37 0.86 15.02 -9.27
CA VAL A 37 -0.42 15.49 -8.73
C VAL A 37 -1.11 14.35 -8.00
N TRP A 38 -1.39 14.52 -6.71
CA TRP A 38 -2.18 13.58 -5.90
C TRP A 38 -3.59 14.12 -5.74
N ARG A 39 -4.62 13.31 -6.04
CA ARG A 39 -6.03 13.71 -5.85
C ARG A 39 -6.67 12.94 -4.70
N ALA A 40 -6.47 13.44 -3.48
CA ALA A 40 -7.25 12.97 -2.35
C ALA A 40 -8.69 13.53 -2.40
N ASN A 41 -9.68 12.66 -2.59
CA ASN A 41 -11.09 13.01 -2.36
C ASN A 41 -11.71 12.10 -1.29
N TYR A 42 -11.30 12.33 -0.03
CA TYR A 42 -11.68 11.53 1.14
C TYR A 42 -13.18 11.55 1.48
N ASP A 43 -13.96 12.49 0.92
CA ASP A 43 -15.40 12.63 1.25
C ASP A 43 -16.32 11.70 0.46
N SER A 44 -15.81 10.99 -0.55
CA SER A 44 -16.65 10.18 -1.45
C SER A 44 -16.67 8.67 -1.17
N GLY A 45 -15.90 8.17 -0.20
CA GLY A 45 -15.82 6.72 0.08
C GLY A 45 -15.17 5.90 -1.04
N HIS A 46 -14.49 6.57 -1.97
CA HIS A 46 -13.78 5.96 -3.09
C HIS A 46 -12.36 6.51 -3.12
N ASP A 47 -11.39 5.67 -2.76
CA ASP A 47 -9.96 5.97 -2.87
C ASP A 47 -9.57 5.75 -4.33
N VAL A 48 -9.21 6.83 -5.04
CA VAL A 48 -8.60 6.73 -6.37
C VAL A 48 -7.45 7.73 -6.43
N ASP A 49 -6.23 7.21 -6.32
CA ASP A 49 -5.02 7.98 -6.55
C ASP A 49 -4.68 7.93 -8.04
N PHE A 50 -4.49 9.11 -8.63
CA PHE A 50 -3.95 9.25 -9.98
C PHE A 50 -2.55 9.83 -9.86
N VAL A 51 -1.65 9.35 -10.69
CA VAL A 51 -0.49 10.13 -11.12
C VAL A 51 -0.89 10.72 -12.48
N TRP A 52 -0.51 11.96 -12.77
CA TRP A 52 -0.69 12.59 -14.08
C TRP A 52 0.60 13.27 -14.46
N ASP A 53 1.18 12.90 -15.60
CA ASP A 53 2.27 13.65 -16.23
C ASP A 53 1.69 14.49 -17.37
N ARG A 54 2.00 15.79 -17.39
CA ARG A 54 1.62 16.69 -18.48
C ARG A 54 2.92 17.25 -19.05
N HIS A 55 3.46 16.63 -20.10
CA HIS A 55 4.10 17.34 -21.20
C HIS A 55 4.35 16.42 -22.41
N THR A 56 3.47 16.52 -23.40
CA THR A 56 3.84 16.42 -24.81
C THR A 56 4.03 17.85 -25.33
N GLU A 57 5.17 18.48 -25.05
CA GLU A 57 5.67 19.59 -25.88
C GLU A 57 7.19 19.48 -25.93
N ASN A 58 7.72 19.28 -27.14
CA ASN A 58 9.14 19.38 -27.47
C ASN A 58 9.63 20.81 -27.21
N PRO A 59 10.63 21.04 -26.34
CA PRO A 59 11.50 22.19 -26.46
C PRO A 59 12.73 21.74 -27.26
N SER A 60 12.91 22.37 -28.41
CA SER A 60 14.11 22.30 -29.22
C SER A 60 15.39 22.35 -28.38
N SER A 61 16.32 21.49 -28.75
CA SER A 61 17.72 21.49 -28.33
C SER A 61 18.34 22.87 -28.49
N GLU A 62 18.70 23.52 -27.38
CA GLU A 62 19.92 24.31 -27.22
C GLU A 62 19.95 24.95 -25.83
N SER A 63 21.15 25.08 -25.27
CA SER A 63 21.51 25.72 -23.99
C SER A 63 21.26 24.90 -22.71
N PHE A 64 22.23 24.06 -22.32
CA PHE A 64 22.65 23.89 -20.92
C PHE A 64 24.03 23.21 -20.88
N HIS A 65 25.08 23.97 -21.25
CA HIS A 65 26.46 23.66 -20.89
C HIS A 65 26.85 24.55 -19.71
N HIS A 66 26.67 24.06 -18.49
CA HIS A 66 27.37 24.62 -17.33
C HIS A 66 27.88 23.49 -16.42
N SER A 67 29.21 23.34 -16.46
CA SER A 67 30.11 22.87 -15.40
C SER A 67 29.54 21.88 -14.38
N LEU A 68 29.61 20.59 -14.70
CA LEU A 68 29.75 19.55 -13.70
C LEU A 68 31.24 19.25 -13.55
N HIS A 69 31.79 19.69 -12.43
CA HIS A 69 33.12 19.32 -12.01
C HIS A 69 33.21 17.80 -11.84
N ASP A 70 34.25 17.28 -12.48
CA ASP A 70 34.80 15.94 -12.41
C ASP A 70 34.93 15.46 -10.95
N THR A 71 33.88 14.82 -10.45
CA THR A 71 33.94 14.01 -9.23
C THR A 71 34.08 12.58 -9.70
N SER A 72 35.30 12.05 -9.56
CA SER A 72 35.71 10.68 -9.81
C SER A 72 34.54 9.69 -9.74
N GLN A 73 34.25 9.04 -10.87
CA GLN A 73 33.41 7.85 -10.98
C GLN A 73 34.01 6.71 -10.16
N LYS A 74 33.90 6.79 -8.84
CA LYS A 74 33.99 5.60 -8.00
C LYS A 74 32.71 4.84 -8.31
N SER A 75 32.84 3.67 -8.93
CA SER A 75 31.74 2.77 -9.24
C SER A 75 30.81 2.70 -8.03
N ARG A 76 29.62 3.31 -8.14
CA ARG A 76 28.54 3.27 -7.13
C ARG A 76 27.95 1.88 -6.95
N GLU A 77 28.49 0.90 -7.67
CA GLU A 77 28.25 -0.50 -7.48
C GLU A 77 28.62 -0.85 -6.03
N ASP A 78 27.58 -1.18 -5.25
CA ASP A 78 27.63 -1.87 -3.95
C ASP A 78 27.67 -1.03 -2.66
N GLU A 79 27.06 0.16 -2.60
CA GLU A 79 26.50 0.58 -1.30
C GLU A 79 25.31 -0.32 -0.97
N GLU A 80 25.61 -1.46 -0.35
CA GLU A 80 24.62 -2.46 0.05
C GLU A 80 23.57 -1.79 0.95
N LEU A 81 22.32 -1.75 0.47
CA LEU A 81 21.21 -1.17 1.22
C LEU A 81 21.13 -1.84 2.60
N GLN A 82 21.44 -1.08 3.64
CA GLN A 82 21.41 -1.57 5.02
C GLN A 82 20.02 -1.37 5.60
N TYR A 83 19.41 -2.45 6.06
CA TYR A 83 18.10 -2.40 6.70
C TYR A 83 18.25 -2.27 8.22
N ASP A 84 17.75 -1.17 8.77
CA ASP A 84 17.72 -0.90 10.22
C ASP A 84 16.47 -1.48 10.89
N LYS A 85 15.42 -1.74 10.10
CA LYS A 85 14.13 -2.25 10.58
C LYS A 85 13.79 -3.56 9.90
N PHE A 86 13.13 -4.42 10.66
CA PHE A 86 12.59 -5.66 10.12
C PHE A 86 11.40 -5.41 9.20
N CYS A 87 10.36 -4.77 9.74
CA CYS A 87 9.12 -4.55 9.01
C CYS A 87 8.52 -3.19 9.38
N SER A 88 7.89 -2.55 8.41
CA SER A 88 7.11 -1.33 8.61
C SER A 88 5.64 -1.54 8.26
N PHE A 89 4.77 -0.84 8.98
CA PHE A 89 3.33 -0.85 8.79
C PHE A 89 2.78 0.57 8.90
N LEU A 90 2.31 1.10 7.76
CA LEU A 90 1.69 2.40 7.67
C LEU A 90 0.17 2.24 7.63
N ILE A 91 -0.52 2.84 8.60
CA ILE A 91 -1.98 2.85 8.62
C ILE A 91 -2.50 4.19 9.12
N ARG A 92 -3.55 4.70 8.46
CA ARG A 92 -4.33 5.83 8.97
C ARG A 92 -5.36 5.35 10.00
N SER A 93 -4.90 4.80 11.12
CA SER A 93 -5.79 4.45 12.23
C SER A 93 -5.97 5.65 13.17
N ASP A 94 -7.13 5.71 13.83
CA ASP A 94 -7.25 6.49 15.05
C ASP A 94 -6.18 5.99 16.04
N PRO A 95 -5.30 6.87 16.55
CA PRO A 95 -4.26 6.44 17.48
C PRO A 95 -4.83 5.90 18.81
N ASN A 96 -6.11 6.15 19.10
CA ASN A 96 -6.69 5.87 20.40
C ASN A 96 -7.27 4.45 20.55
N SER A 97 -7.68 3.79 19.46
CA SER A 97 -8.19 2.41 19.54
C SER A 97 -8.39 1.76 18.17
N LEU A 98 -8.04 0.48 18.03
CA LEU A 98 -8.46 -0.32 16.88
C LEU A 98 -9.99 -0.43 16.76
N VAL A 99 -10.68 -0.46 17.89
CA VAL A 99 -12.15 -0.61 17.96
C VAL A 99 -12.85 0.62 17.37
N SER A 100 -12.32 1.82 17.61
CA SER A 100 -12.89 3.05 17.04
C SER A 100 -12.72 3.14 15.52
N MET A 101 -11.72 2.45 14.97
CA MET A 101 -11.55 2.33 13.52
C MET A 101 -12.76 1.68 12.85
N PHE A 102 -13.32 0.63 13.46
CA PHE A 102 -14.54 -0.06 13.03
C PHE A 102 -15.83 0.69 13.39
N GLN A 103 -15.75 1.88 13.96
CA GLN A 103 -16.91 2.78 14.05
C GLN A 103 -17.04 3.65 12.79
N ARG A 104 -16.01 3.68 11.93
CA ARG A 104 -16.01 4.45 10.69
C ARG A 104 -16.60 3.64 9.55
N LYS A 105 -17.43 4.27 8.72
CA LYS A 105 -18.13 3.64 7.59
C LYS A 105 -17.21 3.05 6.51
N ASN A 106 -15.95 3.47 6.47
CA ASN A 106 -15.00 3.09 5.42
C ASN A 106 -14.15 1.87 5.80
N TYR A 107 -14.32 1.33 7.00
CA TYR A 107 -13.58 0.16 7.47
C TYR A 107 -14.50 -1.05 7.50
N ASP A 108 -14.19 -2.02 6.65
CA ASP A 108 -14.80 -3.33 6.71
C ASP A 108 -14.01 -4.25 7.65
N ILE A 109 -14.64 -5.34 8.12
CA ILE A 109 -13.99 -6.37 8.94
C ILE A 109 -12.71 -6.91 8.30
N GLU A 110 -12.65 -6.93 6.98
CA GLU A 110 -11.46 -7.35 6.21
C GLU A 110 -10.24 -6.49 6.53
N ALA A 111 -10.41 -5.23 6.95
CA ALA A 111 -9.31 -4.38 7.39
C ALA A 111 -8.65 -4.86 8.69
N ILE A 112 -9.26 -5.80 9.43
CA ILE A 112 -8.63 -6.43 10.61
C ILE A 112 -7.48 -7.36 10.22
N VAL A 113 -7.49 -7.88 8.99
CA VAL A 113 -6.50 -8.83 8.47
C VAL A 113 -5.08 -8.33 8.66
N ARG A 114 -4.81 -7.08 8.26
CA ARG A 114 -3.49 -6.46 8.42
C ARG A 114 -3.08 -6.22 9.87
N HIS A 115 -4.04 -6.06 10.78
CA HIS A 115 -3.75 -5.92 12.21
C HIS A 115 -3.36 -7.26 12.83
N ILE A 116 -4.08 -8.33 12.48
CA ILE A 116 -3.71 -9.68 12.90
C ILE A 116 -2.37 -10.07 12.29
N PHE A 117 -2.16 -9.79 11.01
CA PHE A 117 -0.87 -10.05 10.37
C PHE A 117 0.28 -9.28 11.05
N PHE A 118 0.09 -7.99 11.33
CA PHE A 118 1.06 -7.18 12.09
C PHE A 118 1.35 -7.76 13.47
N LYS A 119 0.31 -8.17 14.23
CA LYS A 119 0.46 -8.81 15.55
C LYS A 119 1.28 -10.09 15.44
N ARG A 120 0.91 -10.99 14.52
CA ARG A 120 1.59 -12.28 14.31
C ARG A 120 3.04 -12.11 13.88
N LEU A 121 3.32 -11.17 12.99
CA LEU A 121 4.69 -10.91 12.54
C LEU A 121 5.53 -10.26 13.65
N SER A 122 4.91 -9.40 14.48
CA SER A 122 5.55 -8.79 15.66
C SER A 122 5.88 -9.79 16.76
N GLU A 123 5.16 -10.91 16.86
CA GLU A 123 5.49 -12.01 17.77
C GLU A 123 6.81 -12.70 17.37
N TYR A 124 7.18 -12.69 16.08
CA TYR A 124 8.48 -13.19 15.60
C TYR A 124 9.60 -12.17 15.78
N LYS A 125 9.43 -10.95 15.25
CA LYS A 125 10.40 -9.86 15.36
C LYS A 125 9.68 -8.50 15.34
N PRO A 126 10.08 -7.52 16.17
CA PRO A 126 9.34 -6.26 16.28
C PRO A 126 9.11 -5.54 14.94
N CYS A 127 7.86 -5.20 14.66
CA CYS A 127 7.46 -4.42 13.50
C CYS A 127 7.20 -2.96 13.90
N SER A 128 7.60 -2.01 13.06
CA SER A 128 7.36 -0.58 13.28
C SER A 128 5.98 -0.19 12.75
N ARG A 129 5.07 0.25 13.63
CA ARG A 129 3.74 0.76 13.25
C ARG A 129 3.70 2.28 13.34
N LEU A 130 3.32 2.93 12.24
CA LEU A 130 3.14 4.38 12.19
C LEU A 130 1.66 4.72 11.98
N MET A 131 1.08 5.37 13.00
CA MET A 131 -0.36 5.69 13.04
C MET A 131 -0.67 7.14 12.64
N LYS A 132 0.33 8.03 12.73
CA LYS A 132 0.16 9.46 12.43
C LYS A 132 0.58 9.73 10.99
N PHE A 133 -0.36 9.51 10.07
CA PHE A 133 -0.16 9.80 8.66
C PHE A 133 -1.18 10.80 8.13
N ASN A 134 -0.71 11.83 7.44
CA ASN A 134 -1.52 12.93 6.92
C ASN A 134 -1.82 12.82 5.42
N GLY A 135 -1.50 11.70 4.76
CA GLY A 135 -1.65 11.56 3.31
C GLY A 135 -0.45 12.05 2.51
N ASN A 136 0.65 12.49 3.14
CA ASN A 136 1.80 13.02 2.42
C ASN A 136 2.72 11.88 1.90
N PRO A 137 2.93 11.74 0.58
CA PRO A 137 3.77 10.68 0.00
C PRO A 137 5.20 10.61 0.53
N TYR A 138 5.81 11.76 0.83
CA TYR A 138 7.15 11.82 1.42
C TYR A 138 7.18 11.18 2.81
N ASN A 139 6.13 11.41 3.61
CA ASN A 139 6.01 10.76 4.90
C ASN A 139 5.79 9.24 4.71
N SER A 140 5.02 8.80 3.71
CA SER A 140 4.87 7.36 3.40
C SER A 140 6.22 6.73 3.09
N TYR A 141 6.97 7.32 2.17
CA TYR A 141 8.30 6.86 1.79
C TYR A 141 9.21 6.73 3.02
N ARG A 142 9.27 7.75 3.89
CA ARG A 142 10.06 7.70 5.13
C ARG A 142 9.62 6.62 6.11
N CYS A 143 8.34 6.22 6.09
CA CYS A 143 7.84 5.12 6.91
C CYS A 143 8.39 3.78 6.43
N PHE A 144 8.50 3.60 5.12
CA PHE A 144 8.97 2.37 4.52
C PHE A 144 10.49 2.27 4.47
N TYR A 145 11.18 3.39 4.21
CA TYR A 145 12.63 3.42 4.10
C TYR A 145 13.38 2.77 5.28
N GLY A 146 14.34 1.92 4.95
CA GLY A 146 15.18 1.18 5.89
C GLY A 146 14.57 -0.13 6.44
N ALA A 147 13.31 -0.46 6.12
CA ALA A 147 12.70 -1.72 6.53
C ALA A 147 12.84 -2.83 5.47
N LYS A 148 13.18 -4.07 5.89
CA LYS A 148 13.25 -5.23 4.97
C LYS A 148 11.90 -5.55 4.34
N PHE A 149 10.82 -5.41 5.11
CA PHE A 149 9.46 -5.76 4.71
C PHE A 149 8.47 -4.62 4.95
N HIS A 150 7.41 -4.58 4.15
CA HIS A 150 6.38 -3.54 4.23
C HIS A 150 4.99 -4.14 4.21
N ILE A 151 4.19 -3.95 5.26
CA ILE A 151 2.79 -4.37 5.26
C ILE A 151 1.98 -3.38 4.42
N THR A 152 1.65 -3.76 3.19
CA THR A 152 1.01 -2.92 2.17
C THR A 152 -0.37 -3.48 1.77
N MET A 153 -1.19 -3.76 2.77
CA MET A 153 -2.49 -4.42 2.58
C MET A 153 -3.63 -3.43 2.38
N GLU A 154 -4.56 -3.78 1.50
CA GLU A 154 -5.82 -3.07 1.30
C GLU A 154 -6.76 -3.23 2.49
N ASN A 155 -7.81 -2.42 2.51
CA ASN A 155 -8.88 -2.53 3.51
C ASN A 155 -9.83 -3.70 3.23
N SER A 156 -9.81 -4.28 2.03
CA SER A 156 -10.69 -5.37 1.61
C SER A 156 -10.05 -6.19 0.49
N GLN A 157 -10.41 -7.47 0.42
CA GLN A 157 -10.05 -8.39 -0.64
C GLN A 157 -11.05 -8.28 -1.80
N LEU A 158 -10.66 -7.60 -2.88
CA LEU A 158 -11.51 -7.36 -4.05
C LEU A 158 -10.70 -7.43 -5.35
N SER A 159 -11.19 -8.20 -6.33
CA SER A 159 -10.55 -8.32 -7.66
C SER A 159 -10.28 -6.96 -8.29
N GLY A 160 -9.08 -6.76 -8.83
CA GLY A 160 -8.63 -5.52 -9.46
C GLY A 160 -8.44 -4.34 -8.49
N CYS A 161 -8.69 -4.50 -7.18
CA CYS A 161 -8.52 -3.43 -6.21
C CYS A 161 -7.05 -3.33 -5.76
N ILE A 162 -6.27 -2.57 -6.52
CA ILE A 162 -4.87 -2.26 -6.23
C ILE A 162 -4.73 -0.76 -6.03
N SER A 163 -4.20 -0.36 -4.88
CA SER A 163 -3.99 1.05 -4.55
C SER A 163 -2.51 1.43 -4.50
N GLU A 164 -2.22 2.67 -4.12
CA GLU A 164 -0.88 3.22 -3.89
C GLU A 164 -0.06 2.41 -2.86
N LYS A 165 -0.71 1.62 -2.00
CA LYS A 165 -0.07 0.94 -0.86
C LYS A 165 1.07 0.03 -1.28
N VAL A 166 0.83 -0.86 -2.26
CA VAL A 166 1.86 -1.82 -2.72
C VAL A 166 3.05 -1.11 -3.34
N PHE A 167 2.79 -0.03 -4.09
CA PHE A 167 3.82 0.77 -4.73
C PHE A 167 4.64 1.58 -3.73
N ASN A 168 4.01 2.12 -2.69
CA ASN A 168 4.72 2.81 -1.60
C ASN A 168 5.67 1.87 -0.85
N GLY A 169 5.28 0.59 -0.68
CA GLY A 169 6.20 -0.43 -0.15
C GLY A 169 7.39 -0.63 -1.08
N ALA A 170 7.15 -0.87 -2.37
CA ALA A 170 8.24 -1.08 -3.32
C ALA A 170 9.20 0.12 -3.41
N LEU A 171 8.65 1.35 -3.40
CA LEU A 171 9.43 2.60 -3.34
C LEU A 171 10.28 2.74 -2.06
N GLY A 172 9.88 2.06 -0.97
CA GLY A 172 10.63 2.02 0.28
C GLY A 172 11.92 1.20 0.22
N GLY A 173 12.13 0.44 -0.85
CA GLY A 173 13.33 -0.36 -1.07
C GLY A 173 13.33 -1.74 -0.39
N GLY A 174 12.24 -2.14 0.28
CA GLY A 174 12.04 -3.48 0.83
C GLY A 174 10.93 -4.25 0.12
N ILE A 175 10.65 -5.47 0.60
CA ILE A 175 9.67 -6.38 -0.01
C ILE A 175 8.26 -6.05 0.47
N PRO A 176 7.31 -5.70 -0.42
CA PRO A 176 5.91 -5.54 -0.06
C PRO A 176 5.29 -6.86 0.40
N ILE A 177 4.43 -6.80 1.41
CA ILE A 177 3.57 -7.88 1.87
C ILE A 177 2.14 -7.46 1.61
N TYR A 178 1.52 -8.09 0.63
CA TYR A 178 0.27 -7.65 0.03
C TYR A 178 -0.90 -8.61 0.29
N PHE A 179 -2.05 -7.99 0.57
CA PHE A 179 -3.38 -8.57 0.64
C PHE A 179 -4.36 -7.55 0.08
N GLY A 180 -5.27 -7.96 -0.80
CA GLY A 180 -6.18 -7.05 -1.49
C GLY A 180 -6.77 -7.71 -2.73
N ALA A 181 -6.27 -7.38 -3.91
CA ALA A 181 -6.68 -8.01 -5.15
C ALA A 181 -6.16 -9.47 -5.26
N PRO A 182 -7.03 -10.50 -5.31
CA PRO A 182 -6.59 -11.89 -5.50
C PRO A 182 -5.94 -12.14 -6.86
N ASP A 183 -6.23 -11.28 -7.83
CA ASP A 183 -5.76 -11.28 -9.21
C ASP A 183 -4.62 -10.27 -9.44
N ILE A 184 -3.97 -9.79 -8.38
CA ILE A 184 -2.84 -8.84 -8.45
C ILE A 184 -1.73 -9.27 -9.41
N GLY A 185 -1.49 -10.58 -9.56
CA GLY A 185 -0.51 -11.14 -10.50
C GLY A 185 -0.74 -10.77 -11.97
N SER A 186 -1.95 -10.34 -12.33
CA SER A 186 -2.27 -9.81 -13.66
C SER A 186 -1.67 -8.42 -13.91
N TYR A 187 -1.28 -7.72 -12.84
CA TYR A 187 -0.86 -6.32 -12.86
C TYR A 187 0.57 -6.11 -12.34
N ILE A 188 0.98 -6.91 -11.36
CA ILE A 188 2.26 -6.82 -10.65
C ILE A 188 2.92 -8.20 -10.64
N ASN A 189 4.25 -8.25 -10.80
CA ASN A 189 5.01 -9.50 -10.79
C ASN A 189 4.95 -10.18 -9.41
N GLU A 190 4.27 -11.32 -9.29
CA GLU A 190 4.13 -12.03 -8.01
C GLU A 190 5.46 -12.52 -7.42
N LYS A 191 6.55 -12.49 -8.18
CA LYS A 191 7.88 -12.81 -7.68
C LYS A 191 8.56 -11.68 -6.92
N SER A 192 8.08 -10.44 -7.05
CA SER A 192 8.70 -9.26 -6.44
C SER A 192 8.09 -8.85 -5.09
N PHE A 193 7.10 -9.62 -4.59
CA PHE A 193 6.45 -9.33 -3.32
C PHE A 193 5.91 -10.61 -2.67
N VAL A 194 5.49 -10.52 -1.41
CA VAL A 194 4.80 -11.61 -0.72
C VAL A 194 3.30 -11.41 -0.85
N HIS A 195 2.65 -12.25 -1.66
CA HIS A 195 1.20 -12.26 -1.85
C HIS A 195 0.55 -13.35 -1.00
N PHE A 196 -0.60 -13.06 -0.41
CA PHE A 196 -1.48 -14.09 0.13
C PHE A 196 -2.96 -13.71 -0.02
N ASN A 197 -3.80 -14.74 -0.06
CA ASN A 197 -5.25 -14.62 -0.10
C ASN A 197 -5.84 -15.31 1.11
N ILE A 198 -6.95 -14.76 1.62
CA ILE A 198 -7.76 -15.42 2.63
C ILE A 198 -8.94 -16.07 1.94
N ASN A 199 -9.28 -17.29 2.37
CA ASN A 199 -10.47 -17.95 1.86
C ASN A 199 -11.71 -17.07 2.11
N ARG A 200 -12.47 -16.82 1.04
CA ARG A 200 -13.66 -15.97 1.11
C ARG A 200 -14.72 -16.51 2.08
N THR A 201 -14.75 -17.81 2.36
CA THR A 201 -15.63 -18.37 3.39
C THR A 201 -15.27 -17.86 4.78
N VAL A 202 -13.99 -17.82 5.14
CA VAL A 202 -13.53 -17.28 6.43
C VAL A 202 -13.92 -15.81 6.58
N ILE A 203 -13.74 -15.01 5.52
CA ILE A 203 -14.18 -13.61 5.51
C ILE A 203 -15.69 -13.49 5.69
N LYS A 204 -16.49 -14.32 5.01
CA LYS A 204 -17.95 -14.33 5.16
C LYS A 204 -18.38 -14.72 6.58
N ASP A 205 -17.69 -15.67 7.19
CA ASP A 205 -17.94 -16.08 8.57
C ASP A 205 -17.64 -14.93 9.54
N MET A 206 -16.54 -14.20 9.35
CA MET A 206 -16.24 -13.00 10.13
C MET A 206 -17.29 -11.88 9.90
N GLN A 207 -17.73 -11.68 8.66
CA GLN A 207 -18.77 -10.72 8.30
C GLN A 207 -20.14 -11.06 8.90
N TYR A 208 -20.41 -12.33 9.23
CA TYR A 208 -21.63 -12.70 9.95
C TYR A 208 -21.71 -12.03 11.33
N TYR A 209 -20.58 -11.97 12.06
CA TYR A 209 -20.48 -11.30 13.37
C TYR A 209 -20.33 -9.77 13.26
N TYR A 210 -19.94 -9.28 12.08
CA TYR A 210 -19.78 -7.86 11.77
C TYR A 210 -20.32 -7.53 10.36
N PRO A 211 -21.66 -7.47 10.17
CA PRO A 211 -22.24 -7.29 8.84
C PRO A 211 -22.07 -5.85 8.35
N ARG A 212 -21.68 -5.68 7.08
CA ARG A 212 -21.70 -4.37 6.40
C ARG A 212 -23.12 -3.83 6.34
N VAL A 213 -23.45 -2.83 7.16
CA VAL A 213 -24.73 -2.10 7.10
C VAL A 213 -24.48 -0.58 7.08
N LYS A 214 -25.49 0.20 6.66
CA LYS A 214 -25.38 1.67 6.47
C LYS A 214 -24.94 2.46 7.73
N LYS A 215 -24.98 1.83 8.91
CA LYS A 215 -24.52 2.38 10.19
C LYS A 215 -23.51 1.40 10.82
N PRO A 216 -22.43 1.86 11.46
CA PRO A 216 -21.57 0.99 12.25
C PRO A 216 -22.42 0.29 13.31
N ARG A 217 -22.46 -1.05 13.33
CA ARG A 217 -23.05 -1.79 14.44
C ARG A 217 -21.95 -2.10 15.46
N PRO A 218 -22.30 -2.15 16.76
CA PRO A 218 -21.43 -2.80 17.73
C PRO A 218 -21.19 -4.25 17.29
N PHE A 219 -19.98 -4.74 17.51
CA PHE A 219 -19.67 -6.16 17.28
C PHE A 219 -20.65 -7.04 18.06
N MET A 220 -21.22 -8.06 17.41
CA MET A 220 -22.14 -8.99 18.06
C MET A 220 -21.36 -10.04 18.85
N PHE A 221 -20.58 -9.63 19.84
CA PHE A 221 -20.06 -10.56 20.84
C PHE A 221 -21.21 -10.93 21.76
N ILE A 222 -21.52 -12.23 21.86
CA ILE A 222 -22.50 -12.73 22.83
C ILE A 222 -21.86 -12.61 24.22
N ARG A 223 -21.97 -11.44 24.85
CA ARG A 223 -21.77 -11.28 26.28
C ARG A 223 -23.11 -11.47 26.97
N SER A 224 -23.12 -12.20 28.09
CA SER A 224 -24.31 -12.51 28.87
C SER A 224 -25.01 -11.24 29.39
N SER A 225 -26.01 -10.79 28.66
CA SER A 225 -27.31 -10.26 29.12
C SER A 225 -27.45 -9.18 30.20
N LEU A 226 -26.43 -8.42 30.65
CA LEU A 226 -26.67 -7.38 31.68
C LEU A 226 -26.02 -6.00 31.51
N GLU A 227 -25.16 -5.75 30.52
CA GLU A 227 -24.57 -4.41 30.34
C GLU A 227 -24.85 -3.85 28.94
N MET A 228 -25.48 -2.67 28.91
CA MET A 228 -26.25 -2.14 27.78
C MET A 228 -25.39 -1.41 26.72
N ASP A 229 -24.07 -1.36 26.85
CA ASP A 229 -23.17 -0.74 25.86
C ASP A 229 -21.77 -1.37 25.95
N MET A 230 -21.43 -2.35 25.11
CA MET A 230 -20.07 -2.91 25.15
C MET A 230 -19.54 -3.27 23.76
N TYR A 231 -18.83 -2.32 23.14
CA TYR A 231 -17.83 -2.67 22.15
C TYR A 231 -16.77 -3.59 22.80
N PRO A 232 -16.17 -4.55 22.07
CA PRO A 232 -15.08 -5.36 22.61
C PRO A 232 -13.93 -4.46 23.06
N THR A 233 -13.11 -4.95 23.99
CA THR A 233 -11.76 -4.40 24.14
C THR A 233 -10.93 -4.67 22.87
N GLU A 234 -9.86 -3.91 22.67
CA GLU A 234 -8.96 -4.14 21.52
C GLU A 234 -8.38 -5.55 21.54
N GLN A 235 -8.04 -6.06 22.73
CA GLN A 235 -7.50 -7.41 22.90
C GLN A 235 -8.53 -8.49 22.53
N GLU A 236 -9.78 -8.36 22.99
CA GLU A 236 -10.84 -9.31 22.63
C GLU A 236 -11.12 -9.34 21.13
N LEU A 237 -11.12 -8.17 20.49
CA LEU A 237 -11.30 -8.07 19.04
C LEU A 237 -10.15 -8.75 18.28
N LEU A 238 -8.91 -8.52 18.73
CA LEU A 238 -7.72 -9.13 18.15
C LEU A 238 -7.71 -10.65 18.34
N ASP A 239 -8.02 -11.15 19.54
CA ASP A 239 -8.03 -12.58 19.84
C ASP A 239 -9.14 -13.32 19.11
N TRP A 240 -10.32 -12.71 19.01
CA TRP A 240 -11.41 -13.23 18.20
C TRP A 240 -11.01 -13.36 16.73
N ALA A 241 -10.49 -12.28 16.13
CA ALA A 241 -10.09 -12.29 14.72
C ALA A 241 -8.90 -13.22 14.45
N ASP A 242 -7.97 -13.31 15.39
CA ASP A 242 -6.84 -14.26 15.33
C ASP A 242 -7.34 -15.71 15.27
N GLY A 243 -8.40 -16.07 16.01
CA GLY A 243 -9.00 -17.39 15.96
C GLY A 243 -9.46 -17.82 14.56
N PHE A 244 -9.97 -16.88 13.75
CA PHE A 244 -10.34 -17.12 12.35
C PHE A 244 -9.14 -17.10 11.41
N LEU A 245 -8.25 -16.12 11.61
CA LEU A 245 -7.25 -15.75 10.61
C LEU A 245 -5.90 -16.46 10.78
N ARG A 246 -5.59 -16.96 11.97
CA ARG A 246 -4.26 -17.55 12.28
C ARG A 246 -3.85 -18.61 11.27
N LYS A 247 -4.73 -19.56 10.97
CA LYS A 247 -4.44 -20.64 10.01
C LYS A 247 -4.27 -20.12 8.58
N GLU A 248 -5.07 -19.13 8.18
CA GLU A 248 -5.03 -18.54 6.83
C GLU A 248 -3.75 -17.69 6.63
N LEU A 249 -3.29 -17.01 7.68
CA LEU A 249 -2.12 -16.13 7.63
C LEU A 249 -0.79 -16.87 7.81
N GLU A 250 -0.80 -18.03 8.46
CA GLU A 250 0.42 -18.77 8.83
C GLU A 250 1.36 -19.04 7.64
N PRO A 251 0.88 -19.49 6.45
CA PRO A 251 1.77 -19.71 5.31
C PRO A 251 2.51 -18.43 4.88
N CYS A 252 1.82 -17.29 4.93
CA CYS A 252 2.41 -16.00 4.58
C CYS A 252 3.43 -15.54 5.64
N VAL A 253 3.09 -15.68 6.93
CA VAL A 253 4.03 -15.39 8.03
C VAL A 253 5.30 -16.24 7.91
N GLN A 254 5.16 -17.54 7.64
CA GLN A 254 6.30 -18.43 7.44
C GLN A 254 7.13 -18.07 6.20
N ARG A 255 6.49 -17.60 5.12
CA ARG A 255 7.21 -17.09 3.94
C ARG A 255 8.08 -15.88 4.29
N VAL A 256 7.55 -14.92 5.06
CA VAL A 256 8.31 -13.75 5.51
C VAL A 256 9.47 -14.16 6.43
N ILE A 257 9.22 -15.06 7.39
CA ILE A 257 10.26 -15.58 8.28
C ILE A 257 11.37 -16.30 7.49
N LYS A 258 11.01 -17.09 6.48
CA LYS A 258 11.98 -17.76 5.60
C LYS A 258 12.87 -16.74 4.88
N LEU A 259 12.27 -15.70 4.29
CA LEU A 259 13.00 -14.63 3.61
C LEU A 259 13.90 -13.85 4.58
N ASP A 260 13.43 -13.56 5.79
CA ASP A 260 14.24 -12.86 6.81
C ASP A 260 15.50 -13.65 7.20
N LYS A 261 15.39 -14.99 7.25
CA LYS A 261 16.49 -15.89 7.64
C LYS A 261 17.45 -16.23 6.50
N ASN A 262 17.02 -16.12 5.25
CA ASN A 262 17.84 -16.45 4.08
C ASN A 262 18.01 -15.22 3.19
N GLU A 263 19.18 -14.57 3.31
CA GLU A 263 19.50 -13.36 2.58
C GLU A 263 19.52 -13.58 1.06
N SER A 264 19.91 -14.76 0.57
CA SER A 264 19.87 -15.07 -0.87
C SER A 264 18.43 -15.06 -1.39
N ASP A 265 17.52 -15.75 -0.70
CA ASP A 265 16.10 -15.80 -1.09
C ASP A 265 15.45 -14.40 -1.01
N PHE A 266 15.83 -13.61 0.00
CA PHE A 266 15.41 -12.21 0.13
C PHE A 266 15.86 -11.36 -1.06
N ARG A 267 17.15 -11.43 -1.41
CA ARG A 267 17.73 -10.67 -2.53
C ARG A 267 17.17 -11.11 -3.88
N GLU A 268 16.82 -12.39 -4.04
CA GLU A 268 16.15 -12.88 -5.24
C GLU A 268 14.80 -12.18 -5.44
N VAL A 269 13.94 -12.16 -4.42
CA VAL A 269 12.65 -11.46 -4.47
C VAL A 269 12.82 -9.95 -4.68
N LEU A 270 13.82 -9.34 -4.02
CA LEU A 270 14.05 -7.91 -4.11
C LEU A 270 14.50 -7.45 -5.52
N ARG A 271 15.21 -8.30 -6.26
CA ARG A 271 15.71 -8.00 -7.61
C ARG A 271 14.66 -8.21 -8.70
N GLU A 272 13.57 -8.89 -8.39
CA GLU A 272 12.49 -9.12 -9.34
C GLU A 272 11.82 -7.78 -9.71
N PRO A 273 11.63 -7.49 -11.01
CA PRO A 273 10.99 -6.25 -11.43
C PRO A 273 9.53 -6.23 -10.94
N LEU A 274 9.09 -5.11 -10.36
CA LEU A 274 7.73 -5.00 -9.82
C LEU A 274 6.65 -5.19 -10.90
N ILE A 275 6.91 -4.72 -12.12
CA ILE A 275 5.95 -4.78 -13.23
C ILE A 275 6.63 -5.49 -14.41
N THR A 276 6.00 -6.57 -14.85
CA THR A 276 6.43 -7.37 -16.01
C THR A 276 5.39 -7.41 -17.12
N ASN A 277 4.14 -7.01 -16.85
CA ASN A 277 3.07 -7.03 -17.83
C ASN A 277 3.32 -5.99 -18.94
N PRO A 278 3.49 -6.40 -20.22
CA PRO A 278 3.72 -5.49 -21.33
C PRO A 278 2.61 -4.46 -21.52
N GLU A 279 1.36 -4.81 -21.23
CA GLU A 279 0.22 -3.90 -21.35
C GLU A 279 0.32 -2.73 -20.37
N VAL A 280 0.77 -3.03 -19.13
CA VAL A 280 1.09 -2.02 -18.13
C VAL A 280 2.27 -1.18 -18.58
N VAL A 281 3.36 -1.81 -19.03
CA VAL A 281 4.58 -1.11 -19.47
C VAL A 281 4.33 -0.19 -20.68
N ASN A 282 3.44 -0.60 -21.58
CA ASN A 282 3.05 0.18 -22.76
C ASN A 282 1.95 1.22 -22.48
N GLY A 283 1.46 1.30 -21.22
CA GLY A 283 0.45 2.27 -20.83
C GLY A 283 -0.90 2.06 -21.53
N MET A 284 -1.23 0.83 -21.92
CA MET A 284 -2.53 0.56 -22.54
C MET A 284 -3.65 0.83 -21.54
N SER A 285 -4.66 1.60 -21.94
CA SER A 285 -5.83 1.89 -21.10
C SER A 285 -6.52 0.57 -20.71
N PRO A 286 -6.88 0.33 -19.42
CA PRO A 286 -6.97 1.30 -18.31
C PRO A 286 -5.72 1.41 -17.40
N LEU A 287 -4.56 0.89 -17.80
CA LEU A 287 -3.38 0.68 -16.94
C LEU A 287 -2.45 1.91 -16.80
N LEU A 288 -2.88 3.08 -17.27
CA LEU A 288 -2.05 4.29 -17.31
C LEU A 288 -1.55 4.74 -15.92
N GLY A 289 -2.37 4.57 -14.88
CA GLY A 289 -1.97 4.91 -13.51
C GLY A 289 -0.79 4.06 -13.02
N ILE A 290 -0.81 2.75 -13.29
CA ILE A 290 0.26 1.83 -12.91
C ILE A 290 1.54 2.12 -13.71
N LYS A 291 1.39 2.45 -15.00
CA LYS A 291 2.50 2.87 -15.87
C LYS A 291 3.25 4.09 -15.33
N LEU A 292 2.53 5.10 -14.85
CA LEU A 292 3.19 6.30 -14.31
C LEU A 292 4.01 5.99 -13.06
N VAL A 293 3.50 5.10 -12.19
CA VAL A 293 4.27 4.62 -11.03
C VAL A 293 5.48 3.81 -11.46
N TYR A 294 5.35 2.95 -12.47
CA TYR A 294 6.47 2.23 -13.08
C TYR A 294 7.58 3.16 -13.56
N ASP A 295 7.21 4.25 -14.25
CA ASP A 295 8.19 5.21 -14.77
C ASP A 295 8.93 5.96 -13.66
N VAL A 296 8.26 6.23 -12.54
CA VAL A 296 8.91 6.77 -11.33
C VAL A 296 9.89 5.75 -10.74
N LEU A 297 9.46 4.50 -10.57
CA LEU A 297 10.29 3.41 -10.05
C LEU A 297 11.54 3.17 -10.92
N LYS A 298 11.38 3.18 -12.25
CA LYS A 298 12.48 3.00 -13.19
C LYS A 298 13.48 4.16 -13.14
N LYS A 299 13.02 5.41 -12.99
CA LYS A 299 13.92 6.55 -12.78
C LYS A 299 14.71 6.40 -11.48
N TRP A 300 14.07 5.87 -10.43
CA TRP A 300 14.70 5.60 -9.14
C TRP A 300 15.78 4.50 -9.20
N SER A 301 15.54 3.41 -9.92
CA SER A 301 16.53 2.33 -10.05
C SER A 301 17.83 2.74 -10.76
N HIS A 302 17.84 3.88 -11.47
CA HIS A 302 19.05 4.44 -12.06
C HIS A 302 19.80 5.42 -11.14
N LEU A 303 19.20 5.81 -10.01
CA LEU A 303 19.76 6.77 -9.06
C LEU A 303 20.40 6.09 -7.83
N MET A 304 19.96 4.87 -7.52
CA MET A 304 20.60 3.97 -6.56
C MET A 304 21.69 3.17 -7.27
#